data_AF-A0A2A8UXV2-F1
#
_entry.id   AF-A0A2A8UXV2-F1
#
_cell.length_a   1.000
_cell.length_b   1.000
_cell.length_c   1.000
_cell.angle_alpha   90.00
_cell.angle_beta   90.00
_cell.angle_gamma   90.00
#
_symmetry.space_group_name_H-M   'P 1'
#
loop_
_entity.id
_entity.type
_entity.pdbx_description
1 polymer ?
#
loop_
_entity_poly.entity_id
_entity_poly.type
_entity_poly.pdbx_seq_one_letter_code
_entity_poly.pdbx_strand_id
1 'polypeptide(L)'
;MKKSINIYIGIISITLLLLIFSILIYRTNNFYQIFSVPKTKETDTVKTVTAKDVTPHGQEMQFYVLTTDNNLGEQVTFHTKKAMDYAHLHYKDITANEIKALTPSPYTGIIITGEEMAQLPQADIQNFVQMGGKLIVANRLDSDPSWNSLFGIKQKGGFTDAKGLTFEQVLFPGYPDLSSSSSLFTHSSMDIALDENTTDPWITAEDLPILWTNEYGEGKVLYWNTTALNNKLGRGMFVQSLGTIFPTFATAQLGAEIMYIDDFPSPIPSGELKNLTTEKISVEEFYKKHWWKNMKDISDELHIKYTGVAIGTYQNKVTPPFEDFANKNRNTYLLFGRELLSQGGEIGIHGYNHQPLLLPKDPVDESLEYIPWHSKEDMATALDALQKLVYNFFPNEKLKTYVPPSNIINTTGLNVLNESVPTLETVSSLYIGSSSNGSLIQEFEPDKQNKNIYHFPRITSGYHMTDEEQFILTDVTANLGVISHFVHPDDILDEKRSGNLTWEELFKAYKKTIIEIRERYPYMKSMTQSEATASMKIYQTGDLAVSYEDDAVHLAYKGLPNHTSTIIRVEEGKKLETGSFPYGTVTKLDSQIYSVTLKKANATIPIKGA
;
A
#
# COMPACT_ATOMS: atom_id res chain seq x y z
N MET A 1 37.68 15.01 66.16
CA MET A 1 36.55 14.09 65.90
C MET A 1 35.18 14.75 65.79
N LYS A 2 34.73 15.61 66.73
CA LYS A 2 33.38 16.23 66.64
C LYS A 2 33.15 17.11 65.39
N LYS A 3 34.17 17.84 64.93
CA LYS A 3 34.07 18.72 63.75
C LYS A 3 33.92 17.96 62.43
N SER A 4 34.56 16.79 62.29
CA SER A 4 34.44 15.95 61.09
C SER A 4 33.08 15.26 61.06
N ILE A 5 32.58 14.79 62.20
CA ILE A 5 31.25 14.16 62.32
C ILE A 5 30.14 15.14 61.89
N ASN A 6 30.20 16.42 62.29
CA ASN A 6 29.21 17.42 61.88
C ASN A 6 29.23 17.72 60.37
N ILE A 7 30.41 17.67 59.74
CA ILE A 7 30.54 17.83 58.28
C ILE A 7 29.93 16.63 57.55
N TYR A 8 30.21 15.40 58.01
CA TYR A 8 29.59 14.20 57.44
C TYR A 8 28.08 14.18 57.61
N ILE A 9 27.56 14.58 58.78
CA ILE A 9 26.12 14.71 59.01
C ILE A 9 25.52 15.75 58.05
N GLY A 10 26.17 16.90 57.87
CA GLY A 10 25.72 17.93 56.92
C GLY A 10 25.67 17.45 55.47
N ILE A 11 26.69 16.72 55.02
CA ILE A 11 26.73 16.14 53.66
C ILE A 11 25.62 15.10 53.50
N ILE A 12 25.46 14.18 54.46
CA ILE A 12 24.40 13.16 54.42
C ILE A 12 23.01 13.82 54.39
N SER A 13 22.78 14.84 55.21
CA SER A 13 21.51 15.58 55.23
C SER A 13 21.23 16.28 53.90
N ILE A 14 22.23 16.91 53.27
CA ILE A 14 22.07 17.55 51.96
C ILE A 14 21.79 16.52 50.87
N THR A 15 22.52 15.40 50.84
CA THR A 15 22.28 14.31 49.87
C THR A 15 20.88 13.71 50.04
N LEU A 16 20.43 13.51 51.29
CA LEU A 16 19.08 13.04 51.58
C LEU A 16 18.02 14.05 51.15
N LEU A 17 18.25 15.35 51.37
CA LEU A 17 17.35 16.42 50.92
C LEU A 17 17.28 16.48 49.40
N LEU A 18 18.41 16.36 48.71
CA LEU A 18 18.46 16.28 47.25
C LEU A 18 17.78 15.02 46.73
N LEU A 19 17.93 13.88 47.40
CA LEU A 19 17.24 12.63 47.04
C LEU A 19 15.73 12.77 47.25
N ILE A 20 15.29 13.33 48.38
CA ILE A 20 13.88 13.59 48.67
C ILE A 20 13.32 14.61 47.67
N PHE A 21 14.05 15.67 47.35
CA PHE A 21 13.63 16.66 46.37
C PHE A 21 13.57 16.05 44.96
N SER A 22 14.51 15.16 44.62
CA SER A 22 14.50 14.40 43.37
C SER A 22 13.31 13.43 43.30
N ILE A 23 12.99 12.74 44.40
CA ILE A 23 11.81 11.87 44.51
C ILE A 23 10.52 12.70 44.46
N LEU A 24 10.47 13.86 45.11
CA LEU A 24 9.32 14.76 45.08
C LEU A 24 9.10 15.34 43.68
N ILE A 25 10.17 15.77 42.99
CA ILE A 25 10.12 16.18 41.59
C ILE A 25 9.70 15.00 40.70
N TYR A 26 10.25 13.81 40.90
CA TYR A 26 9.83 12.61 40.17
C TYR A 26 8.36 12.25 40.42
N ARG A 27 7.85 12.54 41.63
CA ARG A 27 6.43 12.41 42.00
C ARG A 27 5.56 13.57 41.50
N THR A 28 6.13 14.71 41.07
CA THR A 28 5.31 15.75 40.45
C THR A 28 4.77 15.24 39.13
N ASN A 29 3.46 15.39 38.95
CA ASN A 29 2.70 14.71 37.92
C ASN A 29 2.97 15.20 36.49
N ASN A 30 3.99 16.05 36.28
CA ASN A 30 4.28 16.75 35.02
C ASN A 30 5.74 16.58 34.55
N PHE A 31 6.57 15.77 35.23
CA PHE A 31 7.99 15.61 34.86
C PHE A 31 8.18 15.10 33.40
N TYR A 32 7.23 14.32 32.90
CA TYR A 32 7.22 13.83 31.52
C TYR A 32 6.99 14.94 30.47
N GLN A 33 6.39 16.08 30.86
CA GLN A 33 6.20 17.24 29.99
C GLN A 33 7.49 18.05 29.84
N ILE A 34 8.39 17.97 30.83
CA ILE A 34 9.67 18.68 30.85
C ILE A 34 10.73 17.91 30.06
N PHE A 35 10.75 16.57 30.19
CA PHE A 35 11.63 15.69 29.44
C PHE A 35 10.84 15.04 28.31
N SER A 36 10.69 15.78 27.20
CA SER A 36 10.17 15.24 25.95
C SER A 36 11.00 14.03 25.51
N VAL A 37 10.35 13.01 24.94
CA VAL A 37 11.07 11.95 24.23
C VAL A 37 11.99 12.64 23.22
N PRO A 38 13.30 12.33 23.20
CA PRO A 38 14.20 12.90 22.21
C PRO A 38 13.55 12.67 20.84
N LYS A 39 13.22 13.76 20.13
CA LYS A 39 12.73 13.63 18.76
C LYS A 39 13.80 12.83 18.01
N THR A 40 13.45 11.62 17.57
CA THR A 40 13.93 11.13 16.29
C THR A 40 13.66 12.30 15.35
N LYS A 41 14.73 12.97 14.88
CA LYS A 41 14.64 14.23 14.12
C LYS A 41 13.41 14.16 13.23
N GLU A 42 12.52 15.16 13.27
CA GLU A 42 11.44 15.32 12.27
C GLU A 42 12.05 14.93 10.94
N THR A 43 11.62 13.79 10.43
CA THR A 43 12.44 13.03 9.51
C THR A 43 12.66 13.86 8.28
N ASP A 44 13.95 13.95 7.92
CA ASP A 44 14.48 14.71 6.79
C ASP A 44 13.42 14.87 5.69
N THR A 45 13.04 16.12 5.40
CA THR A 45 12.22 16.49 4.24
C THR A 45 12.49 15.52 3.10
N VAL A 46 11.46 14.79 2.66
CA VAL A 46 11.60 13.75 1.61
C VAL A 46 12.39 14.36 0.46
N LYS A 47 13.60 13.84 0.25
CA LYS A 47 14.51 14.40 -0.75
C LYS A 47 14.00 14.00 -2.12
N THR A 48 13.88 14.97 -3.01
CA THR A 48 13.57 14.71 -4.41
C THR A 48 14.85 14.54 -5.21
N VAL A 49 14.72 13.80 -6.30
CA VAL A 49 15.77 13.54 -7.27
C VAL A 49 15.27 14.05 -8.62
N THR A 50 15.97 15.03 -9.19
CA THR A 50 15.57 15.67 -10.46
C THR A 50 16.76 15.79 -11.39
N ALA A 51 16.63 15.22 -12.59
CA ALA A 51 17.64 15.34 -13.63
C ALA A 51 17.57 16.74 -14.25
N LYS A 52 18.74 17.35 -14.45
CA LYS A 52 18.88 18.58 -15.23
C LYS A 52 19.29 18.18 -16.65
N ASP A 53 18.59 18.71 -17.64
CA ASP A 53 18.88 18.54 -19.06
C ASP A 53 19.04 17.06 -19.47
N VAL A 54 17.91 16.34 -19.55
CA VAL A 54 17.87 14.97 -20.06
C VAL A 54 17.82 15.03 -21.58
N THR A 55 18.88 14.58 -22.24
CA THR A 55 18.82 14.28 -23.68
C THR A 55 18.40 12.82 -23.81
N PRO A 56 17.27 12.52 -24.48
CA PRO A 56 16.86 11.13 -24.72
C PRO A 56 17.94 10.40 -25.54
N HIS A 57 18.28 9.18 -25.12
CA HIS A 57 19.19 8.28 -25.83
C HIS A 57 18.43 7.00 -26.20
N GLY A 58 18.33 6.67 -27.48
CA GLY A 58 17.56 5.50 -27.94
C GLY A 58 16.07 5.77 -28.18
N GLN A 59 15.25 4.72 -28.11
CA GLN A 59 13.81 4.77 -28.35
C GLN A 59 13.02 5.04 -27.07
N GLU A 60 11.93 5.77 -27.15
CA GLU A 60 10.98 5.96 -26.05
C GLU A 60 9.75 5.08 -26.26
N MET A 61 9.20 4.55 -25.17
CA MET A 61 7.97 3.77 -25.22
C MET A 61 6.79 4.67 -25.59
N GLN A 62 5.96 4.23 -26.55
CA GLN A 62 4.76 4.93 -26.97
C GLN A 62 3.56 4.01 -26.81
N PHE A 63 2.66 4.32 -25.87
CA PHE A 63 1.38 3.65 -25.76
C PHE A 63 0.26 4.48 -26.36
N TYR A 64 -0.63 3.82 -27.10
CA TYR A 64 -1.85 4.40 -27.65
C TYR A 64 -3.06 3.63 -27.14
N VAL A 65 -4.06 4.32 -26.59
CA VAL A 65 -5.26 3.69 -26.03
C VAL A 65 -6.43 3.93 -26.98
N LEU A 66 -7.09 2.85 -27.39
CA LEU A 66 -8.29 2.84 -28.21
C LEU A 66 -9.45 2.22 -27.42
N THR A 67 -10.49 2.99 -27.15
CA THR A 67 -11.72 2.52 -26.50
C THR A 67 -12.80 2.26 -27.53
N THR A 68 -13.39 1.06 -27.56
CA THR A 68 -14.37 0.65 -28.57
C THR A 68 -15.82 0.64 -28.09
N ASP A 69 -16.10 0.58 -26.78
CA ASP A 69 -17.47 0.54 -26.24
C ASP A 69 -17.75 1.65 -25.20
N ASN A 70 -19.00 1.73 -24.73
CA ASN A 70 -19.48 2.81 -23.86
C ASN A 70 -19.69 2.45 -22.38
N ASN A 71 -19.39 1.23 -21.90
CA ASN A 71 -19.55 0.94 -20.47
C ASN A 71 -18.45 0.05 -19.89
N LEU A 72 -18.28 -1.18 -20.38
CA LEU A 72 -17.21 -2.04 -19.89
C LEU A 72 -15.84 -1.52 -20.33
N GLY A 73 -15.70 -1.18 -21.61
CA GLY A 73 -14.55 -0.53 -22.19
C GLY A 73 -14.19 0.78 -21.50
N GLU A 74 -15.16 1.62 -21.13
CA GLU A 74 -14.88 2.85 -20.35
C GLU A 74 -14.32 2.54 -18.95
N GLN A 75 -14.88 1.54 -18.27
CA GLN A 75 -14.37 1.10 -16.96
C GLN A 75 -12.95 0.54 -17.08
N VAL A 76 -12.71 -0.38 -18.03
CA VAL A 76 -11.39 -0.95 -18.30
C VAL A 76 -10.40 0.15 -18.72
N THR A 77 -10.83 1.13 -19.51
CA THR A 77 -10.03 2.31 -19.88
C THR A 77 -9.61 3.08 -18.63
N PHE A 78 -10.56 3.39 -17.74
CA PHE A 78 -10.27 4.12 -16.51
C PHE A 78 -9.25 3.37 -15.65
N HIS A 79 -9.43 2.06 -15.45
CA HIS A 79 -8.54 1.26 -14.62
C HIS A 79 -7.16 1.06 -15.25
N THR A 80 -7.10 0.86 -16.57
CA THR A 80 -5.87 0.81 -17.38
C THR A 80 -5.07 2.09 -17.23
N LYS A 81 -5.69 3.24 -17.49
CA LYS A 81 -5.05 4.55 -17.40
C LYS A 81 -4.56 4.85 -15.99
N LYS A 82 -5.40 4.60 -14.98
CA LYS A 82 -5.03 4.79 -13.57
C LYS A 82 -3.83 3.91 -13.18
N ALA A 83 -3.75 2.68 -13.70
CA ALA A 83 -2.61 1.80 -13.47
C ALA A 83 -1.33 2.33 -14.13
N MET A 84 -1.45 2.81 -15.37
CA MET A 84 -0.33 3.43 -16.09
C MET A 84 0.15 4.71 -15.41
N ASP A 85 -0.75 5.57 -14.93
CA ASP A 85 -0.42 6.79 -14.20
C ASP A 85 0.38 6.49 -12.93
N TYR A 86 -0.07 5.50 -12.15
CA TYR A 86 0.63 5.06 -10.93
C TYR A 86 2.02 4.46 -11.21
N ALA A 87 2.20 3.84 -12.38
CA ALA A 87 3.46 3.26 -12.85
C ALA A 87 4.36 4.26 -13.60
N HIS A 88 3.93 5.51 -13.78
CA HIS A 88 4.59 6.54 -14.61
C HIS A 88 4.79 6.12 -16.08
N LEU A 89 3.76 5.51 -16.67
CA LEU A 89 3.71 5.17 -18.09
C LEU A 89 2.85 6.19 -18.84
N HIS A 90 3.40 6.76 -19.91
CA HIS A 90 2.69 7.73 -20.73
C HIS A 90 1.90 7.04 -21.85
N TYR A 91 0.71 7.55 -22.13
CA TYR A 91 -0.16 7.07 -23.19
C TYR A 91 -0.83 8.24 -23.93
N LYS A 92 -1.36 7.95 -25.12
CA LYS A 92 -2.16 8.87 -25.93
C LYS A 92 -3.46 8.19 -26.34
N ASP A 93 -4.58 8.88 -26.19
CA ASP A 93 -5.85 8.41 -26.72
C ASP A 93 -5.88 8.56 -28.24
N ILE A 94 -6.38 7.53 -28.92
CA ILE A 94 -6.53 7.49 -30.38
C ILE A 94 -7.90 6.97 -30.78
N THR A 95 -8.26 7.24 -32.02
CA THR A 95 -9.38 6.61 -32.71
C THR A 95 -8.90 5.52 -33.67
N ALA A 96 -9.81 4.64 -34.09
CA ALA A 96 -9.53 3.56 -35.03
C ALA A 96 -8.80 4.05 -36.30
N ASN A 97 -9.23 5.19 -36.86
CA ASN A 97 -8.67 5.73 -38.10
C ASN A 97 -7.21 6.20 -37.97
N GLU A 98 -6.73 6.44 -36.76
CA GLU A 98 -5.37 6.93 -36.50
C GLU A 98 -4.35 5.79 -36.47
N ILE A 99 -4.77 4.53 -36.31
CA ILE A 99 -3.88 3.35 -36.24
C ILE A 99 -2.94 3.28 -37.46
N LYS A 100 -3.49 3.54 -38.65
CA LYS A 100 -2.72 3.50 -39.91
C LYS A 100 -1.57 4.51 -39.98
N ALA A 101 -1.64 5.59 -39.20
CA ALA A 101 -0.61 6.62 -39.15
C ALA A 101 0.47 6.32 -38.10
N LEU A 102 0.28 5.33 -37.22
CA LEU A 102 1.26 4.95 -36.21
C LEU A 102 2.46 4.27 -36.86
N THR A 103 3.65 4.53 -36.31
CA THR A 103 4.88 3.86 -36.73
C THR A 103 5.12 2.63 -35.85
N PRO A 104 5.08 1.42 -36.41
CA PRO A 104 5.44 0.19 -35.69
C PRO A 104 6.88 0.26 -35.19
N SER A 105 7.09 -0.17 -33.94
CA SER A 105 8.42 -0.38 -33.38
C SER A 105 8.33 -1.38 -32.22
N PRO A 106 9.45 -1.99 -31.80
CA PRO A 106 9.48 -2.86 -30.63
C PRO A 106 8.95 -2.20 -29.35
N TYR A 107 8.91 -0.86 -29.29
CA TYR A 107 8.49 -0.04 -28.16
C TYR A 107 7.20 0.77 -28.42
N THR A 108 6.48 0.48 -29.51
CA THR A 108 5.17 1.09 -29.82
C THR A 108 4.06 0.08 -29.51
N GLY A 109 3.17 0.41 -28.56
CA GLY A 109 2.04 -0.43 -28.16
C GLY A 109 0.67 0.21 -28.42
N ILE A 110 -0.28 -0.57 -28.92
CA ILE A 110 -1.71 -0.20 -29.00
C ILE A 110 -2.46 -1.01 -27.94
N ILE A 111 -3.15 -0.32 -27.03
CA ILE A 111 -4.01 -0.91 -26.01
C ILE A 111 -5.45 -0.75 -26.47
N ILE A 112 -6.15 -1.86 -26.66
CA ILE A 112 -7.57 -1.90 -26.97
C ILE A 112 -8.33 -2.21 -25.68
N THR A 113 -9.33 -1.38 -25.40
CA THR A 113 -10.26 -1.54 -24.29
C THR A 113 -11.69 -1.54 -24.80
N GLY A 114 -12.47 -2.52 -24.39
CA GLY A 114 -13.86 -2.70 -24.80
C GLY A 114 -14.07 -3.79 -25.84
N GLU A 115 -15.33 -4.19 -26.02
CA GLU A 115 -15.67 -5.46 -26.69
C GLU A 115 -16.11 -5.30 -28.16
N GLU A 116 -16.26 -4.07 -28.65
CA GLU A 116 -16.87 -3.78 -29.94
C GLU A 116 -15.89 -3.94 -31.11
N MET A 117 -15.76 -5.17 -31.59
CA MET A 117 -14.89 -5.57 -32.70
C MET A 117 -15.16 -4.83 -34.01
N ALA A 118 -16.41 -4.44 -34.28
CA ALA A 118 -16.80 -3.80 -35.54
C ALA A 118 -16.11 -2.45 -35.80
N GLN A 119 -15.56 -1.83 -34.75
CA GLN A 119 -14.85 -0.56 -34.83
C GLN A 119 -13.35 -0.72 -35.10
N LEU A 120 -12.82 -1.94 -35.02
CA LEU A 120 -11.39 -2.20 -35.11
C LEU A 120 -10.95 -2.39 -36.58
N PRO A 121 -9.97 -1.61 -37.08
CA PRO A 121 -9.47 -1.75 -38.44
C PRO A 121 -8.49 -2.91 -38.51
N GLN A 122 -9.02 -4.13 -38.64
CA GLN A 122 -8.26 -5.38 -38.55
C GLN A 122 -6.99 -5.39 -39.39
N ALA A 123 -7.07 -5.03 -40.67
CA ALA A 123 -5.92 -5.06 -41.57
C ALA A 123 -4.82 -4.09 -41.13
N ASP A 124 -5.18 -2.90 -40.62
CA ASP A 124 -4.20 -1.94 -40.13
C ASP A 124 -3.56 -2.42 -38.83
N ILE A 125 -4.33 -3.05 -37.92
CA ILE A 125 -3.81 -3.67 -36.69
C ILE A 125 -2.87 -4.83 -37.01
N GLN A 126 -3.27 -5.74 -37.90
CA GLN A 126 -2.44 -6.88 -38.32
C GLN A 126 -1.12 -6.41 -38.92
N ASN A 127 -1.17 -5.43 -39.84
CA ASN A 127 0.03 -4.85 -40.42
C ASN A 127 0.92 -4.18 -39.35
N PHE A 128 0.32 -3.45 -38.42
CA PHE A 128 1.05 -2.80 -37.32
C PHE A 128 1.82 -3.80 -36.46
N VAL A 129 1.17 -4.90 -36.05
CA VAL A 129 1.82 -5.94 -35.25
C VAL A 129 2.86 -6.69 -36.09
N GLN A 130 2.52 -7.07 -37.32
CA GLN A 130 3.44 -7.80 -38.20
C GLN A 130 4.78 -7.06 -38.41
N MET A 131 4.76 -5.72 -38.43
CA MET A 131 5.93 -4.84 -38.58
C MET A 131 6.64 -4.49 -37.26
N GLY A 132 6.38 -5.21 -36.17
CA GLY A 132 7.12 -5.07 -34.90
C GLY A 132 6.36 -4.36 -33.78
N GLY A 133 5.19 -3.78 -34.08
CA GLY A 133 4.32 -3.15 -33.08
C GLY A 133 3.75 -4.15 -32.08
N LYS A 134 3.33 -3.66 -30.91
CA LYS A 134 2.74 -4.47 -29.84
C LYS A 134 1.24 -4.22 -29.73
N LEU A 135 0.44 -5.27 -29.62
CA LEU A 135 -0.99 -5.15 -29.38
C LEU A 135 -1.33 -5.66 -27.99
N ILE A 136 -2.09 -4.89 -27.24
CA ILE A 136 -2.57 -5.24 -25.90
C ILE A 136 -4.09 -5.23 -25.94
N VAL A 137 -4.69 -6.40 -25.80
CA VAL A 137 -6.13 -6.55 -25.67
C VAL A 137 -6.43 -6.66 -24.16
N ALA A 138 -7.04 -5.64 -23.58
CA ALA A 138 -7.25 -5.52 -22.13
C ALA A 138 -8.61 -6.07 -21.65
N ASN A 139 -9.28 -6.88 -22.48
CA ASN A 139 -10.57 -7.49 -22.18
C ASN A 139 -10.83 -8.65 -23.14
N ARG A 140 -11.74 -9.57 -22.80
CA ARG A 140 -12.18 -10.60 -23.76
C ARG A 140 -12.84 -9.97 -24.98
N LEU A 141 -12.63 -10.56 -26.15
CA LEU A 141 -13.28 -10.18 -27.40
C LEU A 141 -13.99 -11.38 -28.02
N ASP A 142 -15.23 -11.19 -28.49
CA ASP A 142 -15.91 -12.17 -29.34
C ASP A 142 -15.52 -11.92 -30.81
N SER A 143 -14.27 -12.25 -31.13
CA SER A 143 -13.71 -12.00 -32.46
C SER A 143 -14.13 -13.05 -33.48
N ASP A 144 -14.32 -12.64 -34.73
CA ASP A 144 -14.53 -13.58 -35.82
C ASP A 144 -13.23 -14.35 -36.16
N PRO A 145 -13.32 -15.53 -36.84
CA PRO A 145 -12.16 -16.39 -37.08
C PRO A 145 -10.99 -15.75 -37.82
N SER A 146 -11.19 -14.62 -38.50
CA SER A 146 -10.09 -13.94 -39.19
C SER A 146 -9.08 -13.30 -38.23
N TRP A 147 -9.44 -13.09 -36.95
CA TRP A 147 -8.55 -12.59 -35.90
C TRP A 147 -7.72 -13.67 -35.22
N ASN A 148 -8.12 -14.94 -35.38
CA ASN A 148 -7.56 -16.05 -34.62
C ASN A 148 -6.04 -16.16 -34.71
N SER A 149 -5.46 -15.96 -35.89
CA SER A 149 -4.00 -16.00 -36.05
C SER A 149 -3.28 -14.86 -35.34
N LEU A 150 -3.87 -13.66 -35.31
CA LEU A 150 -3.32 -12.52 -34.59
C LEU A 150 -3.36 -12.75 -33.07
N PHE A 151 -4.44 -13.35 -32.57
CA PHE A 151 -4.62 -13.61 -31.14
C PHE A 151 -4.03 -14.94 -30.66
N GLY A 152 -3.51 -15.79 -31.55
CA GLY A 152 -2.99 -17.10 -31.19
C GLY A 152 -4.08 -18.10 -30.78
N ILE A 153 -5.28 -17.97 -31.38
CA ILE A 153 -6.45 -18.80 -31.07
C ILE A 153 -6.56 -19.92 -32.09
N LYS A 154 -6.48 -21.18 -31.64
CA LYS A 154 -6.69 -22.35 -32.49
C LYS A 154 -8.17 -22.72 -32.59
N GLN A 155 -8.87 -22.67 -31.47
CA GLN A 155 -10.30 -22.93 -31.39
C GLN A 155 -10.95 -21.93 -30.43
N LYS A 156 -12.14 -21.46 -30.81
CA LYS A 156 -12.96 -20.55 -30.00
C LYS A 156 -14.34 -21.18 -29.83
N GLY A 157 -14.77 -21.33 -28.59
CA GLY A 157 -16.12 -21.69 -28.18
C GLY A 157 -16.98 -20.46 -27.93
N GLY A 158 -17.89 -20.58 -26.97
CA GLY A 158 -18.73 -19.49 -26.48
C GLY A 158 -18.19 -18.88 -25.18
N PHE A 159 -18.99 -18.01 -24.57
CA PHE A 159 -18.67 -17.49 -23.24
C PHE A 159 -18.77 -18.57 -22.17
N THR A 160 -17.84 -18.55 -21.24
CA THR A 160 -17.83 -19.37 -20.03
C THR A 160 -17.36 -18.53 -18.84
N ASP A 161 -17.73 -18.95 -17.64
CA ASP A 161 -17.20 -18.37 -16.41
C ASP A 161 -16.08 -19.27 -15.86
N ALA A 162 -15.07 -18.66 -15.24
CA ALA A 162 -14.01 -19.34 -14.52
C ALA A 162 -13.69 -18.62 -13.21
N LYS A 163 -13.18 -19.36 -12.23
CA LYS A 163 -12.79 -18.83 -10.91
C LYS A 163 -11.37 -19.19 -10.53
N GLY A 164 -10.83 -18.42 -9.59
CA GLY A 164 -9.43 -18.57 -9.18
C GLY A 164 -8.47 -18.09 -10.27
N LEU A 165 -7.18 -18.23 -10.01
CA LEU A 165 -6.09 -17.85 -10.89
C LEU A 165 -4.89 -18.76 -10.61
N THR A 166 -4.28 -19.31 -11.64
CA THR A 166 -3.00 -20.02 -11.55
C THR A 166 -1.98 -19.25 -12.37
N PHE A 167 -0.83 -18.94 -11.77
CA PHE A 167 0.27 -18.25 -12.44
C PHE A 167 1.23 -19.28 -13.07
N GLU A 168 1.11 -19.48 -14.38
CA GLU A 168 1.99 -20.39 -15.14
C GLU A 168 3.44 -19.88 -15.20
N GLN A 169 3.59 -18.55 -15.09
CA GLN A 169 4.87 -17.85 -15.13
C GLN A 169 4.90 -16.70 -14.12
N VAL A 170 6.10 -16.30 -13.70
CA VAL A 170 6.26 -15.19 -12.75
C VAL A 170 5.95 -13.86 -13.45
N LEU A 171 4.75 -13.32 -13.19
CA LEU A 171 4.36 -11.99 -13.65
C LEU A 171 5.02 -10.89 -12.81
N PHE A 172 5.00 -11.06 -11.50
CA PHE A 172 5.72 -10.26 -10.51
C PHE A 172 5.89 -11.11 -9.25
N PRO A 173 7.00 -10.99 -8.50
CA PRO A 173 7.22 -11.84 -7.33
C PRO A 173 6.13 -11.60 -6.28
N GLY A 174 5.50 -12.67 -5.79
CA GLY A 174 4.58 -12.60 -4.65
C GLY A 174 3.13 -12.92 -4.93
N TYR A 175 2.73 -13.05 -6.20
CA TYR A 175 1.38 -13.50 -6.52
C TYR A 175 1.24 -14.98 -6.12
N PRO A 176 0.27 -15.31 -5.24
CA PRO A 176 -0.09 -16.69 -5.00
C PRO A 176 -1.10 -17.14 -6.06
N ASP A 177 -1.19 -18.46 -6.25
CA ASP A 177 -2.36 -19.03 -6.92
C ASP A 177 -3.60 -18.81 -6.05
N LEU A 178 -4.72 -18.51 -6.71
CA LEU A 178 -6.02 -18.39 -6.08
C LEU A 178 -6.86 -19.60 -6.47
N SER A 179 -7.35 -20.33 -5.47
CA SER A 179 -8.23 -21.48 -5.73
C SER A 179 -9.58 -21.03 -6.31
N SER A 180 -10.32 -21.95 -6.94
CA SER A 180 -11.68 -21.67 -7.44
C SER A 180 -12.71 -21.37 -6.34
N SER A 181 -12.37 -21.61 -5.07
CA SER A 181 -13.18 -21.16 -3.92
C SER A 181 -12.96 -19.70 -3.57
N SER A 182 -11.90 -19.06 -4.07
CA SER A 182 -11.68 -17.64 -3.89
C SER A 182 -12.80 -16.84 -4.55
N SER A 183 -13.21 -15.77 -3.89
CA SER A 183 -14.22 -14.84 -4.41
C SER A 183 -13.61 -13.58 -5.02
N LEU A 184 -12.28 -13.44 -5.00
CA LEU A 184 -11.58 -12.25 -5.50
C LEU A 184 -11.82 -12.01 -6.99
N PHE A 185 -11.84 -13.09 -7.78
CA PHE A 185 -12.11 -13.01 -9.21
C PHE A 185 -13.17 -14.00 -9.63
N THR A 186 -14.11 -13.50 -10.41
CA THR A 186 -14.94 -14.31 -11.30
C THR A 186 -14.73 -13.75 -12.70
N HIS A 187 -14.17 -14.57 -13.55
CA HIS A 187 -13.87 -14.22 -14.93
C HIS A 187 -15.07 -14.62 -15.77
N SER A 188 -15.70 -13.66 -16.45
CA SER A 188 -16.40 -13.99 -17.69
C SER A 188 -15.36 -13.96 -18.79
N SER A 189 -15.27 -15.04 -19.55
CA SER A 189 -14.20 -15.32 -20.50
C SER A 189 -14.74 -16.03 -21.74
N MET A 190 -13.97 -16.05 -22.83
CA MET A 190 -14.26 -16.87 -24.00
C MET A 190 -13.59 -18.24 -23.83
N ASP A 191 -14.29 -19.33 -24.13
CA ASP A 191 -13.72 -20.68 -24.21
C ASP A 191 -12.72 -20.74 -25.37
N ILE A 192 -11.42 -20.78 -25.05
CA ILE A 192 -10.33 -20.64 -26.03
C ILE A 192 -9.33 -21.78 -25.84
N ALA A 193 -9.02 -22.46 -26.95
CA ALA A 193 -7.81 -23.27 -27.06
C ALA A 193 -6.76 -22.48 -27.86
N LEU A 194 -5.58 -22.33 -27.27
CA LEU A 194 -4.48 -21.57 -27.85
C LEU A 194 -3.71 -22.37 -28.92
N ASP A 195 -3.01 -21.67 -29.81
CA ASP A 195 -2.01 -22.26 -30.68
C ASP A 195 -0.68 -22.41 -29.93
N GLU A 196 -0.40 -23.63 -29.47
CA GLU A 196 0.80 -23.99 -28.70
C GLU A 196 2.13 -23.66 -29.40
N ASN A 197 2.14 -23.40 -30.72
CA ASN A 197 3.38 -23.08 -31.45
C ASN A 197 3.78 -21.60 -31.37
N THR A 198 2.83 -20.72 -31.04
CA THR A 198 3.00 -19.26 -31.11
C THR A 198 2.63 -18.55 -29.82
N THR A 199 2.04 -19.27 -28.87
CA THR A 199 1.51 -18.70 -27.63
C THR A 199 2.22 -19.19 -26.39
N ASP A 200 2.34 -18.29 -25.42
CA ASP A 200 2.78 -18.59 -24.06
C ASP A 200 1.68 -18.17 -23.07
N PRO A 201 1.02 -19.12 -22.37
CA PRO A 201 0.11 -18.78 -21.30
C PRO A 201 0.88 -18.25 -20.09
N TRP A 202 0.35 -17.19 -19.48
CA TRP A 202 0.89 -16.57 -18.26
C TRP A 202 0.00 -16.83 -17.06
N ILE A 203 -1.32 -16.80 -17.27
CA ILE A 203 -2.32 -16.99 -16.23
C ILE A 203 -3.47 -17.84 -16.78
N THR A 204 -3.87 -18.86 -16.01
CA THR A 204 -5.05 -19.68 -16.27
C THR A 204 -6.04 -19.60 -15.10
N ALA A 205 -7.29 -20.01 -15.33
CA ALA A 205 -8.29 -20.20 -14.28
C ALA A 205 -9.13 -21.42 -14.64
N GLU A 206 -9.13 -22.46 -13.81
CA GLU A 206 -9.83 -23.73 -14.11
C GLU A 206 -9.48 -24.27 -15.52
N ASP A 207 -8.18 -24.30 -15.84
CA ASP A 207 -7.58 -24.67 -17.13
C ASP A 207 -7.93 -23.75 -18.32
N LEU A 208 -8.71 -22.68 -18.09
CA LEU A 208 -9.01 -21.68 -19.11
C LEU A 208 -7.90 -20.62 -19.21
N PRO A 209 -7.38 -20.31 -20.41
CA PRO A 209 -6.43 -19.22 -20.59
C PRO A 209 -7.05 -17.85 -20.27
N ILE A 210 -6.46 -17.14 -19.29
CA ILE A 210 -6.89 -15.79 -18.87
C ILE A 210 -5.94 -14.72 -19.40
N LEU A 211 -4.63 -14.98 -19.38
CA LEU A 211 -3.61 -14.10 -19.94
C LEU A 211 -2.62 -14.93 -20.74
N TRP A 212 -2.35 -14.52 -21.97
CA TRP A 212 -1.27 -15.11 -22.78
C TRP A 212 -0.60 -14.05 -23.67
N THR A 213 0.57 -14.43 -24.18
CA THR A 213 1.24 -13.73 -25.28
C THR A 213 1.18 -14.54 -26.56
N ASN A 214 1.16 -13.88 -27.72
CA ASN A 214 1.21 -14.51 -29.04
C ASN A 214 2.24 -13.81 -29.94
N GLU A 215 3.15 -14.56 -30.55
CA GLU A 215 4.08 -14.03 -31.56
C GLU A 215 3.37 -13.85 -32.91
N TYR A 216 3.55 -12.68 -33.55
CA TYR A 216 2.94 -12.40 -34.85
C TYR A 216 3.81 -11.49 -35.72
N GLY A 217 4.47 -12.08 -36.73
CA GLY A 217 5.47 -11.37 -37.53
C GLY A 217 6.68 -10.97 -36.69
N GLU A 218 7.05 -9.69 -36.71
CA GLU A 218 8.09 -9.13 -35.84
C GLU A 218 7.53 -8.59 -34.51
N GLY A 219 6.19 -8.56 -34.36
CA GLY A 219 5.49 -8.05 -33.19
C GLY A 219 4.94 -9.14 -32.27
N LYS A 220 4.25 -8.70 -31.23
CA LYS A 220 3.66 -9.58 -30.21
C LYS A 220 2.33 -9.03 -29.74
N VAL A 221 1.41 -9.93 -29.42
CA VAL A 221 0.11 -9.63 -28.80
C VAL A 221 0.13 -10.07 -27.35
N LEU A 222 -0.36 -9.24 -26.45
CA LEU A 222 -0.74 -9.56 -25.09
C LEU A 222 -2.27 -9.58 -25.01
N TYR A 223 -2.85 -10.68 -24.56
CA TYR A 223 -4.30 -10.85 -24.59
C TYR A 223 -4.83 -11.22 -23.21
N TRP A 224 -5.74 -10.39 -22.70
CA TRP A 224 -6.52 -10.65 -21.49
C TRP A 224 -7.91 -11.17 -21.83
N ASN A 225 -8.16 -12.45 -21.64
CA ASN A 225 -9.46 -13.07 -21.83
C ASN A 225 -10.29 -13.01 -20.55
N THR A 226 -10.63 -11.80 -20.10
CA THR A 226 -11.40 -11.61 -18.86
C THR A 226 -12.12 -10.27 -18.81
N THR A 227 -13.13 -10.17 -17.94
CA THR A 227 -13.74 -8.92 -17.47
C THR A 227 -13.04 -8.28 -16.28
N ALA A 228 -12.14 -9.01 -15.61
CA ALA A 228 -11.63 -8.64 -14.29
C ALA A 228 -10.84 -7.33 -14.23
N LEU A 229 -10.37 -6.81 -15.38
CA LEU A 229 -9.61 -5.55 -15.44
C LEU A 229 -10.49 -4.29 -15.34
N ASN A 230 -11.79 -4.43 -15.17
CA ASN A 230 -12.73 -3.31 -14.99
C ASN A 230 -12.77 -2.73 -13.56
N ASN A 231 -11.91 -3.19 -12.65
CA ASN A 231 -11.89 -2.76 -11.26
C ASN A 231 -10.45 -2.53 -10.74
N LYS A 232 -10.30 -2.10 -9.48
CA LYS A 232 -8.99 -1.71 -8.92
C LYS A 232 -8.02 -2.90 -8.76
N LEU A 233 -8.56 -4.08 -8.50
CA LEU A 233 -7.81 -5.31 -8.31
C LEU A 233 -7.47 -5.87 -9.70
N GLY A 234 -6.17 -6.10 -9.96
CA GLY A 234 -5.65 -6.50 -11.26
C GLY A 234 -4.94 -5.37 -12.01
N ARG A 235 -4.91 -4.14 -11.46
CA ARG A 235 -4.11 -3.05 -12.03
C ARG A 235 -2.61 -3.37 -11.99
N GLY A 236 -2.15 -4.02 -10.92
CA GLY A 236 -0.76 -4.51 -10.82
C GLY A 236 -0.47 -5.56 -11.88
N MET A 237 -1.36 -6.55 -12.01
CA MET A 237 -1.22 -7.58 -13.05
C MET A 237 -1.19 -6.96 -14.45
N PHE A 238 -2.07 -6.01 -14.74
CA PHE A 238 -2.10 -5.32 -16.02
C PHE A 238 -0.74 -4.65 -16.32
N VAL A 239 -0.23 -3.80 -15.43
CA VAL A 239 1.05 -3.10 -15.64
C VAL A 239 2.21 -4.08 -15.81
N GLN A 240 2.28 -5.12 -14.98
CA GLN A 240 3.36 -6.10 -15.06
C GLN A 240 3.26 -6.99 -16.31
N SER A 241 2.04 -7.24 -16.81
CA SER A 241 1.81 -7.95 -18.06
C SER A 241 2.30 -7.17 -19.29
N LEU A 242 2.27 -5.83 -19.27
CA LEU A 242 2.86 -5.05 -20.34
C LEU A 242 4.34 -5.39 -20.51
N GLY A 243 5.07 -5.62 -19.42
CA GLY A 243 6.49 -5.92 -19.47
C GLY A 243 6.86 -7.24 -20.16
N THR A 244 5.91 -8.13 -20.44
CA THR A 244 6.20 -9.43 -21.06
C THR A 244 6.34 -9.35 -22.59
N ILE A 245 5.93 -8.24 -23.22
CA ILE A 245 5.93 -8.10 -24.68
C ILE A 245 6.95 -7.12 -25.25
N PHE A 246 7.66 -6.40 -24.38
CA PHE A 246 8.73 -5.48 -24.76
C PHE A 246 10.10 -6.10 -24.47
N PRO A 247 11.15 -5.83 -25.29
CA PRO A 247 12.50 -6.34 -25.04
C PRO A 247 13.05 -5.92 -23.67
N THR A 248 12.72 -4.71 -23.23
CA THR A 248 12.94 -4.21 -21.88
C THR A 248 11.79 -3.30 -21.50
N PHE A 249 11.34 -3.36 -20.25
CA PHE A 249 10.21 -2.57 -19.76
C PHE A 249 10.55 -2.02 -18.39
N ALA A 250 10.22 -0.74 -18.15
CA ALA A 250 10.55 -0.07 -16.91
C ALA A 250 9.36 0.74 -16.39
N THR A 251 9.09 0.62 -15.08
CA THR A 251 8.05 1.38 -14.37
C THR A 251 8.61 1.98 -13.09
N ALA A 252 7.98 3.03 -12.58
CA ALA A 252 8.28 3.57 -11.26
C ALA A 252 7.42 2.92 -10.18
N GLN A 253 7.97 2.83 -8.97
CA GLN A 253 7.30 2.37 -7.76
C GLN A 253 7.77 3.23 -6.57
N LEU A 254 6.83 3.68 -5.73
CA LEU A 254 7.10 4.59 -4.61
C LEU A 254 8.17 4.02 -3.66
N GLY A 255 8.07 2.73 -3.31
CA GLY A 255 9.02 2.07 -2.41
C GLY A 255 8.72 2.30 -0.93
N ALA A 256 7.44 2.27 -0.53
CA ALA A 256 7.00 2.58 0.83
C ALA A 256 6.35 1.38 1.54
N GLU A 257 6.79 1.12 2.76
CA GLU A 257 6.23 0.13 3.69
C GLU A 257 5.66 0.86 4.91
N ILE A 258 4.37 0.66 5.20
CA ILE A 258 3.67 1.27 6.33
C ILE A 258 3.03 0.16 7.18
N MET A 259 3.36 0.16 8.46
CA MET A 259 2.79 -0.77 9.44
C MET A 259 2.01 0.00 10.48
N TYR A 260 0.74 -0.36 10.65
CA TYR A 260 -0.17 0.28 11.60
C TYR A 260 -0.41 -0.60 12.81
N ILE A 261 -0.64 0.07 13.93
CA ILE A 261 -1.23 -0.53 15.11
C ILE A 261 -2.48 0.28 15.43
N ASP A 262 -3.64 -0.32 15.19
CA ASP A 262 -4.93 0.26 15.55
C ASP A 262 -5.11 0.15 17.06
N ASP A 263 -5.83 1.11 17.65
CA ASP A 263 -5.98 1.22 19.11
C ASP A 263 -4.66 1.28 19.88
N PHE A 264 -3.74 2.15 19.45
CA PHE A 264 -2.44 2.25 20.10
C PHE A 264 -1.81 3.65 20.01
N PRO A 265 -1.48 4.31 21.14
CA PRO A 265 -1.80 3.91 22.50
C PRO A 265 -3.31 3.99 22.80
N SER A 266 -3.81 3.08 23.64
CA SER A 266 -5.20 2.99 24.06
C SER A 266 -5.32 2.66 25.55
N PRO A 267 -6.49 2.83 26.18
CA PRO A 267 -6.79 2.17 27.45
C PRO A 267 -6.73 0.65 27.29
N ILE A 268 -6.18 -0.07 28.27
CA ILE A 268 -6.16 -1.55 28.21
C ILE A 268 -7.45 -2.11 28.82
N PRO A 269 -8.13 -3.05 28.16
CA PRO A 269 -9.28 -3.74 28.75
C PRO A 269 -8.92 -4.42 30.08
N SER A 270 -9.80 -4.32 31.07
CA SER A 270 -9.66 -5.09 32.31
C SER A 270 -10.07 -6.54 32.08
N GLY A 271 -9.29 -7.49 32.57
CA GLY A 271 -9.65 -8.91 32.49
C GLY A 271 -8.44 -9.82 32.59
N GLU A 272 -8.72 -11.12 32.52
CA GLU A 272 -7.72 -12.18 32.37
C GLU A 272 -7.77 -12.67 30.93
N LEU A 273 -6.60 -12.97 30.35
CA LEU A 273 -6.51 -13.60 29.05
C LEU A 273 -6.98 -15.06 29.20
N LYS A 274 -7.98 -15.47 28.42
CA LYS A 274 -8.54 -16.83 28.47
C LYS A 274 -8.15 -17.59 27.21
N ASN A 275 -7.86 -18.88 27.38
CA ASN A 275 -7.74 -19.90 26.33
C ASN A 275 -6.60 -19.75 25.29
N LEU A 276 -5.89 -18.62 25.23
CA LEU A 276 -4.94 -18.33 24.14
C LEU A 276 -3.51 -18.02 24.61
N THR A 277 -3.23 -18.24 25.90
CA THR A 277 -1.88 -18.35 26.49
C THR A 277 -1.82 -19.51 27.49
N THR A 278 -0.64 -20.11 27.64
CA THR A 278 -0.40 -21.18 28.63
C THR A 278 -0.35 -20.66 30.07
N GLU A 279 -0.12 -19.36 30.24
CA GLU A 279 -0.04 -18.68 31.52
C GLU A 279 -1.33 -17.96 31.89
N LYS A 280 -1.70 -17.99 33.17
CA LYS A 280 -2.79 -17.18 33.71
C LYS A 280 -2.28 -15.76 33.97
N ILE A 281 -2.52 -14.87 33.00
CA ILE A 281 -2.02 -13.49 33.00
C ILE A 281 -3.17 -12.49 32.79
N SER A 282 -3.06 -11.30 33.40
CA SER A 282 -4.01 -10.21 33.11
C SER A 282 -3.77 -9.64 31.70
N VAL A 283 -4.81 -9.11 31.06
CA VAL A 283 -4.67 -8.47 29.73
C VAL A 283 -3.63 -7.33 29.77
N GLU A 284 -3.61 -6.54 30.85
CA GLU A 284 -2.62 -5.49 31.07
C GLU A 284 -1.19 -6.01 31.12
N GLU A 285 -0.93 -7.06 31.90
CA GLU A 285 0.41 -7.65 31.98
C GLU A 285 0.80 -8.31 30.65
N PHE A 286 -0.13 -8.96 29.97
CA PHE A 286 0.10 -9.56 28.66
C PHE A 286 0.52 -8.50 27.63
N TYR A 287 -0.22 -7.39 27.52
CA TYR A 287 0.11 -6.30 26.59
C TYR A 287 1.50 -5.74 26.84
N LYS A 288 1.85 -5.53 28.12
CA LYS A 288 3.14 -4.95 28.49
C LYS A 288 4.32 -5.91 28.33
N LYS A 289 4.18 -7.16 28.78
CA LYS A 289 5.29 -8.11 28.89
C LYS A 289 5.48 -8.98 27.65
N HIS A 290 4.41 -9.26 26.91
CA HIS A 290 4.42 -10.16 25.76
C HIS A 290 4.16 -9.41 24.47
N TRP A 291 2.96 -8.84 24.31
CA TRP A 291 2.55 -8.26 23.04
C TRP A 291 3.46 -7.11 22.59
N TRP A 292 3.54 -6.04 23.38
CA TRP A 292 4.31 -4.87 22.99
C TRP A 292 5.81 -5.14 22.96
N LYS A 293 6.30 -6.01 23.85
CA LYS A 293 7.69 -6.46 23.80
C LYS A 293 8.01 -7.11 22.45
N ASN A 294 7.17 -8.03 22.00
CA ASN A 294 7.34 -8.74 20.74
C ASN A 294 7.23 -7.80 19.53
N MET A 295 6.29 -6.84 19.55
CA MET A 295 6.18 -5.82 18.50
C MET A 295 7.43 -4.93 18.44
N LYS A 296 7.98 -4.54 19.61
CA LYS A 296 9.25 -3.81 19.67
C LYS A 296 10.41 -4.64 19.15
N ASP A 297 10.49 -5.92 19.48
CA ASP A 297 11.56 -6.81 19.00
C ASP A 297 11.54 -6.88 17.45
N ILE A 298 10.35 -6.95 16.84
CA ILE A 298 10.20 -6.86 15.37
C ILE A 298 10.69 -5.50 14.85
N SER A 299 10.26 -4.40 15.47
CA SER A 299 10.70 -3.05 15.08
C SER A 299 12.22 -2.89 15.16
N ASP A 300 12.86 -3.41 16.19
CA ASP A 300 14.31 -3.31 16.39
C ASP A 300 15.10 -4.21 15.42
N GLU A 301 14.67 -5.47 15.26
CA GLU A 301 15.33 -6.47 14.39
C GLU A 301 15.16 -6.15 12.91
N LEU A 302 13.96 -5.71 12.52
CA LEU A 302 13.62 -5.44 11.13
C LEU A 302 13.55 -3.94 10.84
N HIS A 303 13.90 -3.05 11.75
CA HIS A 303 13.85 -1.59 11.50
C HIS A 303 12.48 -1.12 10.96
N ILE A 304 11.39 -1.61 11.56
CA ILE A 304 10.03 -1.24 11.18
C ILE A 304 9.60 -0.02 11.98
N LYS A 305 8.99 0.94 11.29
CA LYS A 305 8.30 2.05 11.94
C LYS A 305 6.81 1.74 12.03
N TYR A 306 6.26 1.90 13.23
CA TYR A 306 4.82 1.77 13.45
C TYR A 306 4.12 3.13 13.44
N THR A 307 2.95 3.18 12.81
CA THR A 307 1.97 4.26 13.00
C THR A 307 0.90 3.75 13.95
N GLY A 308 0.98 4.18 15.21
CA GLY A 308 -0.05 3.87 16.21
C GLY A 308 -1.18 4.89 16.13
N VAL A 309 -2.44 4.45 16.06
CA VAL A 309 -3.58 5.37 16.05
C VAL A 309 -4.37 5.28 17.36
N ALA A 310 -4.41 6.39 18.09
CA ALA A 310 -4.85 6.43 19.48
C ALA A 310 -6.37 6.61 19.64
N ILE A 311 -6.92 6.03 20.71
CA ILE A 311 -8.27 6.29 21.22
C ILE A 311 -8.25 6.69 22.70
N GLY A 312 -9.15 7.57 23.11
CA GLY A 312 -9.23 8.03 24.49
C GLY A 312 -9.91 7.02 25.43
N THR A 313 -10.89 6.27 24.95
CA THR A 313 -11.71 5.35 25.75
C THR A 313 -12.43 4.31 24.88
N TYR A 314 -12.98 3.26 25.47
CA TYR A 314 -13.92 2.34 24.80
C TYR A 314 -15.39 2.60 25.23
N GLN A 315 -15.66 3.70 25.95
CA GLN A 315 -17.00 4.04 26.40
C GLN A 315 -17.88 4.55 25.24
N ASN A 316 -19.09 4.02 25.08
CA ASN A 316 -20.05 4.45 24.06
C ASN A 316 -20.72 5.82 24.35
N LYS A 317 -20.02 6.74 25.02
CA LYS A 317 -20.51 8.08 25.34
C LYS A 317 -20.30 9.03 24.16
N VAL A 318 -21.39 9.46 23.53
CA VAL A 318 -21.40 10.37 22.37
C VAL A 318 -21.86 11.79 22.68
N THR A 319 -22.06 12.11 23.96
CA THR A 319 -22.46 13.46 24.41
C THR A 319 -21.46 14.03 25.42
N PRO A 320 -21.17 15.34 25.36
CA PRO A 320 -20.35 16.01 26.35
C PRO A 320 -21.07 16.11 27.71
N PRO A 321 -20.35 16.35 28.82
CA PRO A 321 -18.89 16.54 28.90
C PRO A 321 -18.13 15.21 28.80
N PHE A 322 -17.06 15.19 27.99
CA PHE A 322 -16.15 14.05 27.91
C PHE A 322 -15.17 14.04 29.09
N GLU A 323 -14.83 12.84 29.56
CA GLU A 323 -13.97 12.67 30.73
C GLU A 323 -12.50 12.92 30.37
N ASP A 324 -11.75 13.57 31.27
CA ASP A 324 -10.30 13.70 31.14
C ASP A 324 -9.62 12.40 31.58
N PHE A 325 -9.21 11.60 30.59
CA PHE A 325 -8.52 10.33 30.81
C PHE A 325 -7.03 10.48 31.09
N ALA A 326 -6.47 11.70 31.15
CA ALA A 326 -5.04 11.90 31.38
C ALA A 326 -4.57 11.29 32.71
N ASN A 327 -5.42 11.26 33.75
CA ASN A 327 -5.06 10.61 35.01
C ASN A 327 -5.30 9.09 35.00
N LYS A 328 -6.39 8.63 34.37
CA LYS A 328 -6.78 7.21 34.34
C LYS A 328 -5.87 6.36 33.45
N ASN A 329 -5.55 6.88 32.26
CA ASN A 329 -4.78 6.14 31.24
C ASN A 329 -3.29 6.48 31.26
N ARG A 330 -2.85 7.27 32.25
CA ARG A 330 -1.50 7.83 32.38
C ARG A 330 -0.39 6.82 32.11
N ASN A 331 -0.41 5.70 32.82
CA ASN A 331 0.70 4.75 32.79
C ASN A 331 0.80 4.04 31.45
N THR A 332 -0.33 3.71 30.83
CA THR A 332 -0.36 3.03 29.53
C THR A 332 0.04 3.97 28.40
N TYR A 333 -0.57 5.16 28.35
CA TYR A 333 -0.26 6.17 27.34
C TYR A 333 1.22 6.60 27.40
N LEU A 334 1.74 6.85 28.60
CA LEU A 334 3.14 7.21 28.77
C LEU A 334 4.09 6.06 28.41
N LEU A 335 3.79 4.81 28.80
CA LEU A 335 4.66 3.69 28.48
C LEU A 335 4.70 3.45 26.97
N PHE A 336 3.54 3.16 26.38
CA PHE A 336 3.44 2.74 25.00
C PHE A 336 3.71 3.87 24.02
N GLY A 337 3.14 5.06 24.23
CA GLY A 337 3.37 6.18 23.34
C GLY A 337 4.83 6.66 23.36
N ARG A 338 5.51 6.65 24.52
CA ARG A 338 6.93 7.02 24.57
C ARG A 338 7.80 5.99 23.86
N GLU A 339 7.54 4.71 24.07
CA GLU A 339 8.32 3.64 23.44
C GLU A 339 8.11 3.64 21.91
N LEU A 340 6.86 3.80 21.45
CA LEU A 340 6.52 3.95 20.03
C LEU A 340 7.28 5.09 19.37
N LEU A 341 7.24 6.29 19.97
CA LEU A 341 7.94 7.47 19.45
C LEU A 341 9.46 7.28 19.50
N SER A 342 9.99 6.59 20.53
CA SER A 342 11.43 6.31 20.64
C SER A 342 11.95 5.36 19.57
N GLN A 343 11.09 4.52 18.99
CA GLN A 343 11.39 3.68 17.82
C GLN A 343 11.19 4.42 16.49
N GLY A 344 10.90 5.73 16.53
CA GLY A 344 10.65 6.53 15.33
C GLY A 344 9.27 6.33 14.72
N GLY A 345 8.31 5.82 15.50
CA GLY A 345 6.91 5.72 15.12
C GLY A 345 6.15 7.05 15.14
N GLU A 346 4.88 7.01 14.78
CA GLU A 346 3.94 8.14 14.76
C GLU A 346 2.72 7.83 15.63
N ILE A 347 2.15 8.86 16.28
CA ILE A 347 0.83 8.79 16.93
C ILE A 347 -0.18 9.51 16.03
N GLY A 348 -1.23 8.79 15.62
CA GLY A 348 -2.40 9.31 14.91
C GLY A 348 -3.68 9.20 15.72
N ILE A 349 -4.82 9.41 15.06
CA ILE A 349 -6.16 9.42 15.66
C ILE A 349 -6.97 8.23 15.14
N HIS A 350 -7.62 7.50 16.06
CA HIS A 350 -8.58 6.44 15.73
C HIS A 350 -9.97 6.71 16.31
N GLY A 351 -10.37 7.99 16.33
CA GLY A 351 -11.55 8.47 17.04
C GLY A 351 -11.32 8.62 18.55
N TYR A 352 -12.25 9.26 19.25
CA TYR A 352 -12.14 9.46 20.70
C TYR A 352 -12.50 8.20 21.49
N ASN A 353 -13.58 7.56 21.11
CA ASN A 353 -14.15 6.43 21.84
C ASN A 353 -14.45 5.20 20.96
N HIS A 354 -13.71 5.06 19.85
CA HIS A 354 -13.91 4.03 18.84
C HIS A 354 -15.31 4.08 18.16
N GLN A 355 -16.04 5.20 18.27
CA GLN A 355 -17.27 5.43 17.51
C GLN A 355 -16.94 6.13 16.17
N PRO A 356 -17.40 5.60 15.02
CA PRO A 356 -17.28 6.27 13.74
C PRO A 356 -17.86 7.69 13.77
N LEU A 357 -17.26 8.63 13.03
CA LEU A 357 -17.74 10.01 12.92
C LEU A 357 -18.98 10.10 12.00
N LEU A 358 -20.11 9.57 12.48
CA LEU A 358 -21.40 9.50 11.78
C LEU A 358 -22.52 10.16 12.59
N LEU A 359 -23.47 10.76 11.87
CA LEU A 359 -24.77 11.21 12.41
C LEU A 359 -25.81 10.08 12.32
N PRO A 360 -26.95 10.17 13.03
CA PRO A 360 -27.92 9.06 13.09
C PRO A 360 -28.58 8.71 11.75
N LYS A 361 -28.55 9.64 10.79
CA LYS A 361 -29.08 9.43 9.44
C LYS A 361 -28.08 8.80 8.48
N ASP A 362 -26.82 8.69 8.88
CA ASP A 362 -25.75 8.23 8.01
C ASP A 362 -25.73 6.70 8.00
N PRO A 363 -25.42 6.07 6.85
CA PRO A 363 -25.45 4.62 6.73
C PRO A 363 -24.32 3.99 7.55
N VAL A 364 -24.68 2.94 8.30
CA VAL A 364 -23.77 2.07 9.02
C VAL A 364 -24.41 0.70 9.11
N ASP A 365 -23.60 -0.36 9.11
CA ASP A 365 -24.10 -1.69 9.41
C ASP A 365 -24.59 -1.75 10.87
N GLU A 366 -25.91 -1.90 11.04
CA GLU A 366 -26.56 -1.93 12.36
C GLU A 366 -26.06 -3.10 13.23
N SER A 367 -25.53 -4.17 12.62
CA SER A 367 -24.96 -5.30 13.37
C SER A 367 -23.66 -4.97 14.09
N LEU A 368 -23.02 -3.84 13.76
CA LEU A 368 -21.83 -3.34 14.45
C LEU A 368 -22.17 -2.57 15.74
N GLU A 369 -23.45 -2.32 16.02
CA GLU A 369 -23.96 -1.73 17.26
C GLU A 369 -23.33 -0.35 17.61
N TYR A 370 -22.87 0.40 16.61
CA TYR A 370 -22.34 1.75 16.81
C TYR A 370 -23.42 2.74 17.26
N ILE A 371 -23.03 3.64 18.16
CA ILE A 371 -23.87 4.74 18.62
C ILE A 371 -23.46 6.00 17.85
N PRO A 372 -24.29 6.51 16.91
CA PRO A 372 -23.95 7.70 16.14
C PRO A 372 -23.91 8.95 17.03
N TRP A 373 -23.10 9.92 16.64
CA TRP A 373 -23.00 11.22 17.32
C TRP A 373 -24.27 12.04 17.10
N HIS A 374 -24.75 12.76 18.12
CA HIS A 374 -25.96 13.57 17.96
C HIS A 374 -25.77 14.77 17.03
N SER A 375 -24.55 15.33 17.02
CA SER A 375 -24.22 16.51 16.23
C SER A 375 -22.76 16.52 15.78
N LYS A 376 -22.46 17.38 14.80
CA LYS A 376 -21.07 17.69 14.38
C LYS A 376 -20.26 18.31 15.51
N GLU A 377 -20.91 19.04 16.42
CA GLU A 377 -20.25 19.70 17.55
C GLU A 377 -19.83 18.68 18.62
N ASP A 378 -20.62 17.63 18.82
CA ASP A 378 -20.24 16.52 19.71
C ASP A 378 -19.02 15.76 19.15
N MET A 379 -19.01 15.50 17.84
CA MET A 379 -17.84 14.93 17.15
C MET A 379 -16.59 15.80 17.34
N ALA A 380 -16.71 17.12 17.09
CA ALA A 380 -15.60 18.06 17.24
C ALA A 380 -15.08 18.11 18.69
N THR A 381 -15.99 18.15 19.66
CA THR A 381 -15.65 18.16 21.10
C THR A 381 -14.96 16.86 21.52
N ALA A 382 -15.34 15.72 20.95
CA ALA A 382 -14.70 14.44 21.21
C ALA A 382 -13.28 14.38 20.61
N LEU A 383 -13.09 14.87 19.38
CA LEU A 383 -11.78 14.99 18.75
C LEU A 383 -10.86 15.92 19.55
N ASP A 384 -11.36 17.06 20.04
CA ASP A 384 -10.62 17.96 20.93
C ASP A 384 -10.23 17.28 22.25
N ALA A 385 -11.12 16.48 22.85
CA ALA A 385 -10.79 15.72 24.07
C ALA A 385 -9.64 14.73 23.85
N LEU A 386 -9.62 14.03 22.71
CA LEU A 386 -8.50 13.15 22.35
C LEU A 386 -7.21 13.94 22.11
N GLN A 387 -7.26 15.04 21.36
CA GLN A 387 -6.10 15.90 21.11
C GLN A 387 -5.48 16.39 22.43
N LYS A 388 -6.31 16.86 23.36
CA LYS A 388 -5.88 17.26 24.71
C LYS A 388 -5.22 16.10 25.47
N LEU A 389 -5.79 14.90 25.40
CA LEU A 389 -5.20 13.71 26.03
C LEU A 389 -3.80 13.41 25.47
N VAL A 390 -3.65 13.38 24.14
CA VAL A 390 -2.35 13.10 23.49
C VAL A 390 -1.35 14.22 23.82
N TYR A 391 -1.71 15.48 23.61
CA TYR A 391 -0.81 16.62 23.84
C TYR A 391 -0.45 16.83 25.32
N ASN A 392 -1.28 16.35 26.25
CA ASN A 392 -0.91 16.33 27.66
C ASN A 392 0.38 15.52 27.89
N PHE A 393 0.54 14.38 27.20
CA PHE A 393 1.71 13.51 27.32
C PHE A 393 2.82 13.82 26.30
N PHE A 394 2.42 14.26 25.11
CA PHE A 394 3.27 14.43 23.94
C PHE A 394 3.06 15.82 23.30
N PRO A 395 3.40 16.92 23.99
CA PRO A 395 3.04 18.28 23.56
C PRO A 395 3.71 18.75 22.25
N ASN A 396 4.73 18.03 21.78
CA ASN A 396 5.49 18.36 20.56
C ASN A 396 5.06 17.54 19.33
N GLU A 397 4.13 16.58 19.52
CA GLU A 397 3.61 15.77 18.43
C GLU A 397 2.61 16.55 17.59
N LYS A 398 2.47 16.15 16.33
CA LYS A 398 1.45 16.67 15.43
C LYS A 398 0.62 15.49 14.97
N LEU A 399 -0.67 15.51 15.28
CA LEU A 399 -1.61 14.48 14.86
C LEU A 399 -1.93 14.67 13.36
N LYS A 400 -1.21 13.94 12.50
CA LYS A 400 -1.28 14.06 11.04
C LYS A 400 -2.09 12.96 10.35
N THR A 401 -2.24 11.82 11.03
CA THR A 401 -2.91 10.64 10.48
C THR A 401 -4.20 10.36 11.24
N TYR A 402 -5.26 10.05 10.48
CA TYR A 402 -6.54 9.56 11.01
C TYR A 402 -6.90 8.24 10.36
N VAL A 403 -7.29 7.27 11.17
CA VAL A 403 -7.87 6.01 10.73
C VAL A 403 -9.31 5.97 11.25
N PRO A 404 -10.33 5.80 10.40
CA PRO A 404 -11.71 5.71 10.88
C PRO A 404 -11.95 4.41 11.65
N PRO A 405 -12.63 4.45 12.81
CA PRO A 405 -13.07 3.24 13.52
C PRO A 405 -13.84 2.31 12.58
N SER A 406 -13.44 1.03 12.55
CA SER A 406 -13.96 0.02 11.62
C SER A 406 -13.98 0.43 10.15
N ASN A 407 -13.10 1.34 9.74
CA ASN A 407 -13.02 1.89 8.39
C ASN A 407 -14.22 2.77 7.97
N ILE A 408 -15.10 3.12 8.91
CA ILE A 408 -16.36 3.80 8.64
C ILE A 408 -16.22 5.31 8.85
N ILE A 409 -16.44 6.07 7.79
CA ILE A 409 -16.57 7.52 7.81
C ILE A 409 -17.20 7.98 6.50
N ASN A 410 -17.90 9.11 6.54
CA ASN A 410 -18.49 9.72 5.36
C ASN A 410 -18.03 11.17 5.20
N THR A 411 -18.57 11.87 4.21
CA THR A 411 -18.25 13.28 3.96
C THR A 411 -18.53 14.19 5.17
N THR A 412 -19.59 13.93 5.95
CA THR A 412 -19.88 14.70 7.16
C THR A 412 -18.75 14.56 8.18
N GLY A 413 -18.33 13.32 8.48
CA GLY A 413 -17.23 13.04 9.39
C GLY A 413 -15.90 13.61 8.89
N LEU A 414 -15.60 13.50 7.59
CA LEU A 414 -14.40 14.07 6.97
C LEU A 414 -14.35 15.59 7.11
N ASN A 415 -15.48 16.29 6.94
CA ASN A 415 -15.54 17.74 7.10
C ASN A 415 -15.29 18.15 8.55
N VAL A 416 -15.93 17.47 9.52
CA VAL A 416 -15.69 17.75 10.95
C VAL A 416 -14.23 17.50 11.31
N LEU A 417 -13.65 16.42 10.81
CA LEU A 417 -12.27 16.07 11.03
C LEU A 417 -11.32 17.14 10.47
N ASN A 418 -11.54 17.59 9.23
CA ASN A 418 -10.77 18.66 8.59
C ASN A 418 -10.87 20.01 9.35
N GLU A 419 -12.03 20.32 9.92
CA GLU A 419 -12.26 21.54 10.70
C GLU A 419 -11.68 21.46 12.12
N SER A 420 -11.74 20.29 12.75
CA SER A 420 -11.43 20.11 14.18
C SER A 420 -9.97 19.72 14.44
N VAL A 421 -9.26 19.21 13.43
CA VAL A 421 -7.86 18.77 13.54
C VAL A 421 -7.02 19.47 12.45
N PRO A 422 -6.62 20.74 12.65
CA PRO A 422 -5.92 21.51 11.61
C PRO A 422 -4.56 20.94 11.18
N THR A 423 -3.95 20.08 11.99
CA THR A 423 -2.69 19.39 11.68
C THR A 423 -2.88 18.12 10.85
N LEU A 424 -4.12 17.68 10.64
CA LEU A 424 -4.39 16.45 9.91
C LEU A 424 -4.00 16.61 8.43
N GLU A 425 -3.28 15.62 7.93
CA GLU A 425 -2.83 15.56 6.53
C GLU A 425 -3.38 14.32 5.80
N THR A 426 -3.71 13.25 6.54
CA THR A 426 -4.01 11.93 5.96
C THR A 426 -5.20 11.26 6.61
N VAL A 427 -6.07 10.67 5.77
CA VAL A 427 -7.09 9.71 6.20
C VAL A 427 -6.80 8.35 5.56
N SER A 428 -6.62 7.33 6.41
CA SER A 428 -6.25 5.97 6.03
C SER A 428 -7.36 4.96 6.37
N SER A 429 -8.28 4.76 5.43
CA SER A 429 -9.32 3.73 5.47
C SER A 429 -8.88 2.52 4.61
N LEU A 430 -9.72 1.96 3.73
CA LEU A 430 -9.41 0.76 2.95
C LEU A 430 -9.23 1.05 1.45
N TYR A 431 -8.33 0.31 0.79
CA TYR A 431 -8.14 0.38 -0.67
C TYR A 431 -9.20 -0.44 -1.41
N ILE A 432 -9.46 -1.66 -0.90
CA ILE A 432 -10.45 -2.63 -1.36
C ILE A 432 -11.43 -2.93 -0.22
N GLY A 433 -12.71 -3.10 -0.56
CA GLY A 433 -13.77 -3.43 0.38
C GLY A 433 -15.13 -3.04 -0.18
N SER A 434 -16.18 -3.19 0.63
CA SER A 434 -17.53 -2.77 0.27
C SER A 434 -17.87 -1.46 0.95
N SER A 435 -18.43 -0.49 0.21
CA SER A 435 -19.01 0.71 0.80
C SER A 435 -20.41 0.49 1.39
N SER A 436 -21.02 -0.69 1.18
CA SER A 436 -22.40 -1.00 1.61
C SER A 436 -22.57 -1.00 3.12
N ASN A 437 -21.50 -1.24 3.89
CA ASN A 437 -21.48 -1.24 5.35
C ASN A 437 -21.07 0.13 5.95
N GLY A 438 -20.90 1.16 5.12
CA GLY A 438 -20.43 2.48 5.53
C GLY A 438 -18.90 2.67 5.48
N SER A 439 -18.13 1.65 5.08
CA SER A 439 -16.68 1.77 4.96
C SER A 439 -16.29 2.79 3.87
N LEU A 440 -15.29 3.61 4.16
CA LEU A 440 -14.69 4.50 3.17
C LEU A 440 -13.68 3.71 2.33
N ILE A 441 -13.98 3.50 1.05
CA ILE A 441 -13.07 2.87 0.08
C ILE A 441 -12.38 3.96 -0.74
N GLN A 442 -11.05 3.98 -0.72
CA GLN A 442 -10.27 5.13 -1.17
C GLN A 442 -9.36 4.83 -2.37
N GLU A 443 -8.98 5.88 -3.07
CA GLU A 443 -7.80 5.92 -3.95
C GLU A 443 -6.67 6.70 -3.24
N PHE A 444 -5.47 6.67 -3.82
CA PHE A 444 -4.36 7.52 -3.38
C PHE A 444 -4.51 8.89 -4.02
N GLU A 445 -5.21 9.81 -3.36
CA GLU A 445 -5.49 11.14 -3.92
C GLU A 445 -5.88 12.18 -2.87
N PRO A 446 -5.77 13.48 -3.17
CA PRO A 446 -6.39 14.53 -2.35
C PRO A 446 -7.90 14.35 -2.24
N ASP A 447 -8.48 14.62 -1.07
CA ASP A 447 -9.92 14.65 -0.90
C ASP A 447 -10.53 15.79 -1.75
N LYS A 448 -11.68 15.52 -2.38
CA LYS A 448 -12.33 16.45 -3.32
C LYS A 448 -12.92 17.69 -2.64
N GLN A 449 -13.29 17.61 -1.36
CA GLN A 449 -13.94 18.69 -0.60
C GLN A 449 -13.01 19.28 0.47
N ASN A 450 -12.17 18.44 1.09
CA ASN A 450 -11.33 18.77 2.22
C ASN A 450 -9.87 18.89 1.79
N LYS A 451 -9.46 20.09 1.36
CA LYS A 451 -8.14 20.33 0.74
C LYS A 451 -6.93 19.95 1.60
N ASN A 452 -7.07 19.85 2.92
CA ASN A 452 -5.98 19.44 3.81
C ASN A 452 -5.85 17.91 3.91
N ILE A 453 -6.90 17.17 3.55
CA ILE A 453 -6.94 15.71 3.63
C ILE A 453 -6.41 15.09 2.34
N TYR A 454 -5.46 14.17 2.51
CA TYR A 454 -5.05 13.22 1.49
C TYR A 454 -5.53 11.83 1.88
N HIS A 455 -6.12 11.10 0.92
CA HIS A 455 -6.50 9.72 1.10
C HIS A 455 -5.31 8.81 0.82
N PHE A 456 -4.93 8.00 1.81
CA PHE A 456 -3.89 6.98 1.66
C PHE A 456 -4.41 5.70 2.31
N PRO A 457 -5.07 4.81 1.54
CA PRO A 457 -5.71 3.64 2.10
C PRO A 457 -4.74 2.58 2.62
N ARG A 458 -5.24 1.77 3.54
CA ARG A 458 -4.63 0.53 4.02
C ARG A 458 -5.06 -0.65 3.13
N ILE A 459 -4.20 -1.67 3.04
CA ILE A 459 -4.32 -2.72 2.03
C ILE A 459 -4.71 -4.07 2.66
N THR A 460 -3.99 -4.52 3.69
CA THR A 460 -4.26 -5.81 4.38
C THR A 460 -4.24 -5.66 5.89
N SER A 461 -4.65 -6.71 6.62
CA SER A 461 -4.71 -6.70 8.08
C SER A 461 -4.46 -8.05 8.73
N GLY A 462 -4.22 -8.07 10.04
CA GLY A 462 -4.21 -9.28 10.86
C GLY A 462 -2.83 -9.93 11.00
N TYR A 463 -2.70 -10.89 11.93
CA TYR A 463 -1.42 -11.55 12.23
C TYR A 463 -1.07 -12.69 11.26
N HIS A 464 -2.02 -13.09 10.41
CA HIS A 464 -1.86 -14.14 9.44
C HIS A 464 -2.30 -13.61 8.08
N MET A 465 -1.49 -13.85 7.04
CA MET A 465 -1.79 -13.45 5.67
C MET A 465 -2.38 -14.64 4.91
N THR A 466 -3.61 -14.52 4.44
CA THR A 466 -4.22 -15.48 3.51
C THR A 466 -3.70 -15.28 2.08
N ASP A 467 -3.92 -16.25 1.19
CA ASP A 467 -3.57 -16.11 -0.24
C ASP A 467 -4.30 -14.94 -0.90
N GLU A 468 -5.56 -14.69 -0.53
CA GLU A 468 -6.32 -13.53 -1.02
C GLU A 468 -5.69 -12.21 -0.58
N GLU A 469 -5.29 -12.08 0.68
CA GLU A 469 -4.63 -10.87 1.18
C GLU A 469 -3.22 -10.71 0.59
N GLN A 470 -2.46 -11.79 0.45
CA GLN A 470 -1.16 -11.79 -0.20
C GLN A 470 -1.27 -11.38 -1.68
N PHE A 471 -2.33 -11.82 -2.37
CA PHE A 471 -2.64 -11.38 -3.72
C PHE A 471 -2.92 -9.87 -3.76
N ILE A 472 -3.84 -9.37 -2.91
CA ILE A 472 -4.19 -7.94 -2.86
C ILE A 472 -2.95 -7.08 -2.56
N LEU A 473 -2.15 -7.49 -1.56
CA LEU A 473 -0.91 -6.81 -1.22
C LEU A 473 0.07 -6.77 -2.41
N THR A 474 0.21 -7.89 -3.10
CA THR A 474 1.09 -8.00 -4.27
C THR A 474 0.59 -7.14 -5.42
N ASP A 475 -0.71 -7.12 -5.71
CA ASP A 475 -1.24 -6.33 -6.82
C ASP A 475 -1.04 -4.82 -6.62
N VAL A 476 -1.24 -4.33 -5.40
CA VAL A 476 -0.94 -2.93 -5.07
C VAL A 476 0.56 -2.65 -5.10
N THR A 477 1.37 -3.57 -4.61
CA THR A 477 2.84 -3.45 -4.64
C THR A 477 3.36 -3.43 -6.07
N ALA A 478 2.89 -4.34 -6.93
CA ALA A 478 3.26 -4.47 -8.33
C ALA A 478 2.96 -3.20 -9.15
N ASN A 479 1.93 -2.45 -8.76
CA ASN A 479 1.56 -1.20 -9.42
C ASN A 479 2.28 0.02 -8.80
N LEU A 480 2.06 0.27 -7.52
CA LEU A 480 2.45 1.51 -6.83
C LEU A 480 3.75 1.40 -6.02
N GLY A 481 4.19 0.18 -5.71
CA GLY A 481 5.28 -0.04 -4.75
C GLY A 481 4.91 0.37 -3.32
N VAL A 482 3.67 0.07 -2.90
CA VAL A 482 3.17 0.39 -1.56
C VAL A 482 2.76 -0.88 -0.83
N ILE A 483 3.30 -1.06 0.38
CA ILE A 483 2.88 -2.05 1.36
C ILE A 483 2.22 -1.30 2.52
N SER A 484 1.00 -1.69 2.88
CA SER A 484 0.28 -1.13 4.02
C SER A 484 -0.50 -2.20 4.73
N HIS A 485 -0.14 -2.46 5.99
CA HIS A 485 -0.72 -3.54 6.78
C HIS A 485 -1.00 -3.09 8.22
N PHE A 486 -2.11 -3.55 8.81
CA PHE A 486 -2.51 -3.16 10.17
C PHE A 486 -2.87 -4.36 11.05
N VAL A 487 -2.55 -4.25 12.34
CA VAL A 487 -2.92 -5.23 13.37
C VAL A 487 -3.56 -4.53 14.55
N HIS A 488 -4.30 -5.27 15.37
CA HIS A 488 -4.80 -4.75 16.64
C HIS A 488 -4.20 -5.54 17.81
N PRO A 489 -3.97 -4.90 18.97
CA PRO A 489 -3.51 -5.60 20.16
C PRO A 489 -4.58 -6.54 20.74
N ASP A 490 -5.87 -6.30 20.46
CA ASP A 490 -7.01 -7.04 20.98
C ASP A 490 -7.46 -8.23 20.10
N ASP A 491 -6.87 -8.43 18.91
CA ASP A 491 -7.17 -9.58 18.04
C ASP A 491 -7.03 -10.92 18.79
N ILE A 492 -6.06 -11.04 19.70
CA ILE A 492 -5.84 -12.22 20.55
C ILE A 492 -6.94 -12.43 21.60
N LEU A 493 -7.79 -11.44 21.88
CA LEU A 493 -8.88 -11.57 22.84
C LEU A 493 -10.14 -12.18 22.22
N ASP A 494 -10.18 -12.30 20.89
CA ASP A 494 -11.31 -12.81 20.13
C ASP A 494 -10.92 -14.12 19.42
N GLU A 495 -11.62 -15.20 19.75
CA GLU A 495 -11.39 -16.55 19.21
C GLU A 495 -11.51 -16.62 17.67
N LYS A 496 -12.38 -15.79 17.08
CA LYS A 496 -12.56 -15.73 15.63
C LYS A 496 -11.46 -14.89 14.97
N ARG A 497 -11.09 -13.74 15.52
CA ARG A 497 -10.01 -12.88 14.99
C ARG A 497 -8.63 -13.51 15.15
N SER A 498 -8.42 -14.26 16.23
CA SER A 498 -7.19 -15.03 16.45
C SER A 498 -7.13 -16.34 15.67
N GLY A 499 -8.24 -16.79 15.07
CA GLY A 499 -8.33 -18.12 14.46
C GLY A 499 -8.07 -19.25 15.47
N ASN A 500 -8.36 -19.02 16.75
CA ASN A 500 -8.04 -19.90 17.89
C ASN A 500 -6.55 -20.22 18.06
N LEU A 501 -5.66 -19.38 17.56
CA LEU A 501 -4.22 -19.53 17.73
C LEU A 501 -3.73 -18.91 19.04
N THR A 502 -2.70 -19.51 19.63
CA THR A 502 -2.00 -18.93 20.77
C THR A 502 -1.24 -17.65 20.36
N TRP A 503 -0.91 -16.79 21.33
CA TRP A 503 -0.09 -15.60 21.04
C TRP A 503 1.26 -15.95 20.38
N GLU A 504 1.91 -17.03 20.82
CA GLU A 504 3.17 -17.49 20.23
C GLU A 504 3.02 -17.87 18.75
N GLU A 505 1.91 -18.50 18.38
CA GLU A 505 1.60 -18.87 17.00
C GLU A 505 1.27 -17.65 16.15
N LEU A 506 0.43 -16.73 16.65
CA LEU A 506 0.12 -15.46 15.97
C LEU A 506 1.37 -14.60 15.76
N PHE A 507 2.18 -14.44 16.80
CA PHE A 507 3.41 -13.68 16.71
C PHE A 507 4.39 -14.30 15.70
N LYS A 508 4.54 -15.63 15.72
CA LYS A 508 5.40 -16.33 14.77
C LYS A 508 4.90 -16.17 13.33
N ALA A 509 3.59 -16.27 13.10
CA ALA A 509 2.97 -16.04 11.80
C ALA A 509 3.22 -14.62 11.31
N TYR A 510 2.95 -13.61 12.15
CA TYR A 510 3.12 -12.21 11.82
C TYR A 510 4.58 -11.86 11.51
N LYS A 511 5.52 -12.30 12.36
CA LYS A 511 6.96 -12.10 12.12
C LYS A 511 7.39 -12.77 10.81
N LYS A 512 6.91 -13.99 10.53
CA LYS A 512 7.20 -14.70 9.27
C LYS A 512 6.69 -13.89 8.07
N THR A 513 5.44 -13.44 8.09
CA THR A 513 4.84 -12.63 7.02
C THR A 513 5.66 -11.37 6.73
N ILE A 514 6.08 -10.64 7.76
CA ILE A 514 6.91 -9.45 7.58
C ILE A 514 8.27 -9.78 6.95
N ILE A 515 8.94 -10.84 7.42
CA ILE A 515 10.22 -11.27 6.85
C ILE A 515 10.05 -11.61 5.37
N GLU A 516 9.03 -12.40 5.03
CA GLU A 516 8.76 -12.79 3.64
C GLU A 516 8.44 -11.59 2.74
N ILE A 517 7.69 -10.60 3.24
CA ILE A 517 7.43 -9.34 2.51
C ILE A 517 8.74 -8.62 2.20
N ARG A 518 9.67 -8.53 3.16
CA ARG A 518 10.92 -7.77 3.01
C ARG A 518 11.98 -8.48 2.21
N GLU A 519 12.04 -9.81 2.30
CA GLU A 519 12.88 -10.63 1.43
C GLU A 519 12.42 -10.50 -0.03
N ARG A 520 11.11 -10.46 -0.25
CA ARG A 520 10.51 -10.32 -1.59
C ARG A 520 10.66 -8.92 -2.17
N TYR A 521 10.54 -7.88 -1.33
CA TYR A 521 10.61 -6.47 -1.75
C TYR A 521 11.71 -5.70 -1.00
N PRO A 522 13.00 -6.05 -1.20
CA PRO A 522 14.11 -5.53 -0.39
C PRO A 522 14.42 -4.04 -0.62
N TYR A 523 13.80 -3.42 -1.63
CA TYR A 523 13.95 -1.99 -1.93
C TYR A 523 12.97 -1.11 -1.15
N MET A 524 12.02 -1.69 -0.42
CA MET A 524 11.01 -0.96 0.34
C MET A 524 11.62 -0.26 1.54
N LYS A 525 11.15 0.97 1.79
CA LYS A 525 11.55 1.75 2.95
C LYS A 525 10.40 1.81 3.96
N SER A 526 10.67 1.39 5.19
CA SER A 526 9.73 1.51 6.31
C SER A 526 9.51 2.99 6.69
N MET A 527 8.26 3.39 6.79
CA MET A 527 7.83 4.77 7.02
C MET A 527 6.64 4.83 7.99
N THR A 528 6.54 5.93 8.72
CA THR A 528 5.28 6.37 9.31
C THR A 528 4.30 6.82 8.21
N GLN A 529 3.00 6.84 8.50
CA GLN A 529 2.01 7.20 7.50
C GLN A 529 2.17 8.65 7.01
N SER A 530 2.55 9.57 7.88
CA SER A 530 2.81 10.96 7.50
C SER A 530 4.01 11.09 6.54
N GLU A 531 5.09 10.34 6.77
CA GLU A 531 6.23 10.25 5.85
C GLU A 531 5.84 9.66 4.48
N ALA A 532 5.05 8.59 4.48
CA ALA A 532 4.56 7.95 3.27
C ALA A 532 3.64 8.88 2.47
N THR A 533 2.77 9.64 3.15
CA THR A 533 1.90 10.63 2.51
C THR A 533 2.70 11.74 1.85
N ALA A 534 3.71 12.28 2.55
CA ALA A 534 4.60 13.28 1.97
C ALA A 534 5.32 12.75 0.73
N SER A 535 5.79 11.50 0.78
CA SER A 535 6.47 10.84 -0.33
C SER A 535 5.53 10.60 -1.52
N MET A 536 4.29 10.15 -1.27
CA MET A 536 3.28 9.92 -2.30
C MET A 536 2.89 11.21 -3.02
N LYS A 537 2.69 12.32 -2.28
CA LYS A 537 2.39 13.63 -2.88
C LYS A 537 3.49 14.08 -3.84
N ILE A 538 4.75 13.85 -3.48
CA ILE A 538 5.90 14.14 -4.35
C ILE A 538 5.90 13.20 -5.56
N TYR A 539 5.77 11.89 -5.33
CA TYR A 539 5.76 10.86 -6.36
C TYR A 539 4.75 11.16 -7.46
N GLN A 540 3.50 11.48 -7.09
CA GLN A 540 2.43 11.80 -8.04
C GLN A 540 2.67 13.07 -8.88
N THR A 541 3.52 13.98 -8.41
CA THR A 541 3.92 15.17 -9.18
C THR A 541 5.23 14.99 -9.93
N GLY A 542 5.98 13.94 -9.61
CA GLY A 542 7.21 13.57 -10.28
C GLY A 542 6.96 12.75 -11.54
N ASP A 543 8.03 12.41 -12.24
CA ASP A 543 7.94 11.62 -13.46
C ASP A 543 9.21 10.78 -13.70
N LEU A 544 9.06 9.65 -14.40
CA LEU A 544 10.14 8.76 -14.82
C LEU A 544 10.28 8.83 -16.33
N ALA A 545 11.35 9.47 -16.81
CA ALA A 545 11.73 9.36 -18.22
C ALA A 545 12.59 8.11 -18.44
N VAL A 546 12.19 7.31 -19.43
CA VAL A 546 12.92 6.10 -19.85
C VAL A 546 13.15 6.11 -21.34
N SER A 547 14.37 5.77 -21.75
CA SER A 547 14.69 5.47 -23.14
C SER A 547 15.53 4.20 -23.24
N TYR A 548 15.39 3.50 -24.35
CA TYR A 548 15.85 2.12 -24.53
C TYR A 548 16.80 1.99 -25.71
N GLU A 549 17.87 1.22 -25.51
CA GLU A 549 18.79 0.71 -26.52
C GLU A 549 18.84 -0.82 -26.40
N ASP A 550 19.47 -1.51 -27.35
CA ASP A 550 19.50 -2.98 -27.36
C ASP A 550 20.26 -3.57 -26.17
N ASP A 551 21.27 -2.84 -25.67
CA ASP A 551 22.20 -3.22 -24.62
C ASP A 551 22.18 -2.26 -23.40
N ALA A 552 21.22 -1.33 -23.34
CA ALA A 552 21.09 -0.41 -22.21
C ALA A 552 19.68 0.14 -22.02
N VAL A 553 19.36 0.51 -20.78
CA VAL A 553 18.19 1.34 -20.45
C VAL A 553 18.62 2.60 -19.72
N HIS A 554 18.15 3.75 -20.19
CA HIS A 554 18.47 5.06 -19.62
C HIS A 554 17.30 5.54 -18.78
N LEU A 555 17.59 5.90 -17.53
CA LEU A 555 16.61 6.36 -16.56
C LEU A 555 16.90 7.81 -16.19
N ALA A 556 15.87 8.64 -16.09
CA ALA A 556 15.96 9.97 -15.52
C ALA A 556 14.75 10.29 -14.65
N TYR A 557 15.00 10.60 -13.38
CA TYR A 557 13.97 10.99 -12.43
C TYR A 557 13.70 12.48 -12.56
N LYS A 558 12.43 12.86 -12.67
CA LYS A 558 11.97 14.26 -12.72
C LYS A 558 11.21 14.57 -11.43
N GLY A 559 11.92 14.81 -10.34
CA GLY A 559 11.29 15.20 -9.07
C GLY A 559 10.69 14.04 -8.27
N LEU A 560 11.14 12.80 -8.52
CA LEU A 560 10.70 11.63 -7.76
C LEU A 560 11.38 11.58 -6.38
N PRO A 561 10.75 10.95 -5.37
CA PRO A 561 11.40 10.67 -4.10
C PRO A 561 12.71 9.89 -4.26
N ASN A 562 13.70 10.16 -3.42
CA ASN A 562 15.01 9.51 -3.47
C ASN A 562 15.03 8.02 -3.10
N HIS A 563 13.89 7.49 -2.66
CA HIS A 563 13.69 6.07 -2.35
C HIS A 563 12.78 5.38 -3.37
N THR A 564 12.31 6.11 -4.39
CA THR A 564 11.62 5.52 -5.54
C THR A 564 12.51 4.47 -6.18
N SER A 565 11.89 3.36 -6.54
CA SER A 565 12.52 2.26 -7.24
C SER A 565 11.96 2.19 -8.64
N THR A 566 12.83 2.03 -9.63
CA THR A 566 12.43 1.64 -10.98
C THR A 566 12.43 0.13 -11.06
N ILE A 567 11.29 -0.48 -11.41
CA ILE A 567 11.22 -1.90 -11.73
C ILE A 567 11.54 -2.07 -13.19
N ILE A 568 12.51 -2.93 -13.50
CA ILE A 568 12.96 -3.23 -14.87
C ILE A 568 12.76 -4.71 -15.12
N ARG A 569 11.99 -5.04 -16.15
CA ARG A 569 11.93 -6.37 -16.73
C ARG A 569 12.75 -6.39 -18.02
N VAL A 570 13.60 -7.40 -18.18
CA VAL A 570 14.34 -7.66 -19.43
C VAL A 570 13.86 -8.97 -20.05
N GLU A 571 13.92 -9.08 -21.37
CA GLU A 571 13.58 -10.30 -22.09
C GLU A 571 14.44 -11.50 -21.66
N GLU A 572 13.94 -12.70 -21.96
CA GLU A 572 14.63 -13.93 -21.62
C GLU A 572 16.03 -13.98 -22.27
N GLY A 573 17.01 -14.52 -21.54
CA GLY A 573 18.42 -14.54 -21.97
C GLY A 573 19.20 -13.27 -21.63
N LYS A 574 18.52 -12.12 -21.43
CA LYS A 574 19.15 -10.87 -20.99
C LYS A 574 19.16 -10.74 -19.46
N LYS A 575 20.11 -9.95 -18.94
CA LYS A 575 20.26 -9.69 -17.50
C LYS A 575 20.89 -8.34 -17.19
N LEU A 576 20.59 -7.83 -15.99
CA LEU A 576 21.27 -6.68 -15.40
C LEU A 576 22.32 -7.17 -14.38
N GLU A 577 23.40 -6.40 -14.23
CA GLU A 577 24.36 -6.64 -13.15
C GLU A 577 23.79 -6.14 -11.82
N THR A 578 23.80 -7.00 -10.80
CA THR A 578 23.28 -6.67 -9.46
C THR A 578 24.39 -6.13 -8.56
N GLY A 579 24.02 -5.25 -7.64
CA GLY A 579 24.95 -4.69 -6.66
C GLY A 579 24.83 -3.17 -6.50
N SER A 580 25.85 -2.59 -5.86
CA SER A 580 25.96 -1.15 -5.65
C SER A 580 26.84 -0.51 -6.71
N PHE A 581 26.32 0.50 -7.38
CA PHE A 581 26.98 1.26 -8.43
C PHE A 581 27.07 2.74 -8.05
N PRO A 582 27.92 3.54 -8.73
CA PRO A 582 27.98 4.99 -8.50
C PRO A 582 26.65 5.73 -8.73
N TYR A 583 25.74 5.18 -9.54
CA TYR A 583 24.44 5.76 -9.82
C TYR A 583 23.33 5.32 -8.86
N GLY A 584 23.48 4.19 -8.16
CA GLY A 584 22.38 3.57 -7.42
C GLY A 584 22.63 2.12 -7.06
N THR A 585 21.57 1.43 -6.64
CA THR A 585 21.61 0.00 -6.31
C THR A 585 20.70 -0.75 -7.29
N VAL A 586 21.18 -1.88 -7.81
CA VAL A 586 20.39 -2.82 -8.63
C VAL A 586 20.22 -4.11 -7.85
N THR A 587 18.98 -4.51 -7.61
CA THR A 587 18.64 -5.74 -6.89
C THR A 587 17.80 -6.64 -7.79
N LYS A 588 18.14 -7.93 -7.84
CA LYS A 588 17.34 -8.92 -8.56
C LYS A 588 16.12 -9.28 -7.72
N LEU A 589 14.93 -9.22 -8.32
CA LEU A 589 13.67 -9.62 -7.71
C LEU A 589 13.21 -10.98 -8.23
N ASP A 590 13.44 -11.24 -9.52
CA ASP A 590 13.22 -12.54 -10.17
C ASP A 590 14.22 -12.74 -11.32
N SER A 591 14.15 -13.87 -12.03
CA SER A 591 14.93 -14.21 -13.23
C SER A 591 15.11 -13.02 -14.19
N GLN A 592 14.00 -12.36 -14.56
CA GLN A 592 13.93 -11.26 -15.52
C GLN A 592 13.67 -9.89 -14.89
N ILE A 593 13.38 -9.83 -13.58
CA ILE A 593 12.85 -8.63 -12.93
C ILE A 593 13.87 -8.10 -11.92
N TYR A 594 14.12 -6.79 -11.97
CA TYR A 594 15.10 -6.10 -11.15
C TYR A 594 14.50 -4.80 -10.59
N SER A 595 14.87 -4.44 -9.36
CA SER A 595 14.66 -3.10 -8.83
C SER A 595 15.92 -2.25 -8.96
N VAL A 596 15.76 -0.99 -9.33
CA VAL A 596 16.84 -0.01 -9.45
C VAL A 596 16.49 1.23 -8.66
N THR A 597 17.20 1.47 -7.55
CA THR A 597 17.05 2.67 -6.73
C THR A 597 18.20 3.62 -7.01
N LEU A 598 17.89 4.79 -7.59
CA LEU A 598 18.91 5.76 -7.98
C LEU A 598 19.34 6.66 -6.81
N LYS A 599 20.66 6.84 -6.68
CA LYS A 599 21.29 7.88 -5.84
C LYS A 599 21.57 9.16 -6.63
N LYS A 600 21.64 9.06 -7.95
CA LYS A 600 21.80 10.18 -8.89
C LYS A 600 20.49 10.43 -9.63
N ALA A 601 20.42 11.57 -10.30
CA ALA A 601 19.21 11.95 -11.00
C ALA A 601 18.93 11.22 -12.31
N ASN A 602 19.98 10.67 -12.91
CA ASN A 602 19.90 9.83 -14.08
C ASN A 602 20.92 8.70 -14.00
N ALA A 603 20.69 7.65 -14.78
CA ALA A 603 21.57 6.51 -14.89
C ALA A 603 21.41 5.85 -16.26
N THR A 604 22.48 5.21 -16.73
CA THR A 604 22.42 4.24 -17.82
C THR A 604 22.70 2.88 -17.20
N ILE A 605 21.78 1.94 -17.41
CA ILE A 605 21.83 0.60 -16.85
C ILE A 605 22.17 -0.36 -17.98
N PRO A 606 23.38 -0.94 -18.02
CA PRO A 606 23.77 -1.87 -19.07
C PRO A 606 22.99 -3.19 -18.97
N ILE A 607 22.65 -3.75 -20.12
CA ILE A 607 21.99 -5.05 -20.30
C ILE A 607 23.00 -6.00 -20.95
N LYS A 608 23.17 -7.19 -20.38
CA LYS A 608 24.10 -8.23 -20.89
C LYS A 608 23.31 -9.42 -21.43
N GLY A 609 23.85 -10.09 -22.46
CA GLY A 609 23.32 -11.37 -22.94
C GLY A 609 22.73 -11.36 -24.35
N ALA A 610 23.33 -10.61 -25.29
CA ALA A 610 23.09 -10.77 -26.72
C ALA A 610 23.84 -11.99 -27.28
#